data_AF-A0A4Y2DMS9-F1
#
_entry.id   AF-A0A4Y2DMS9-F1
#
_cell.length_a   1.000
_cell.length_b   1.000
_cell.length_c   1.000
_cell.angle_alpha   90.00
_cell.angle_beta   90.00
_cell.angle_gamma   90.00
#
_symmetry.space_group_name_H-M   'P 1'
#
loop_
_entity.id
_entity.type
_entity.pdbx_description
1 polymer ?
#
loop_
_entity_poly.entity_id
_entity_poly.type
_entity_poly.pdbx_seq_one_letter_code
_entity_poly.pdbx_strand_id
1 'polypeptide(L)'
;MKTTFFLCSVALLIVVAVSDYDIDKSFFDKVGLSRMCSENQTFSEYGPCGKRCDQPEPPTVCPAVVYVGCGCKDGYIPTDKTFHKCILPQDCP
;
A
#
# COMPACT_ATOMS: atom_id res chain seq x y z
N MET A 1 13.60 5.24 47.96
CA MET A 1 14.55 5.12 46.83
C MET A 1 14.23 3.96 45.86
N LYS A 2 13.10 3.23 45.99
CA LYS A 2 12.72 2.16 45.04
C LYS A 2 11.67 2.62 44.00
N THR A 3 10.75 3.50 44.40
CA THR A 3 9.67 4.03 43.55
C THR A 3 10.17 4.90 42.39
N THR A 4 11.27 5.64 42.59
CA THR A 4 11.89 6.47 41.53
C THR A 4 12.59 5.63 40.45
N PHE A 5 13.15 4.47 40.81
CA PHE A 5 13.74 3.54 39.85
C PHE A 5 12.68 2.84 39.02
N PHE A 6 11.58 2.40 39.64
CA PHE A 6 10.45 1.78 38.93
C PHE A 6 9.79 2.73 37.93
N LEU A 7 9.68 4.02 38.24
CA LEU A 7 9.13 5.03 37.32
C LEU A 7 10.02 5.23 36.07
N CYS A 8 11.35 5.21 36.21
CA CYS A 8 12.27 5.26 35.07
C CYS A 8 12.21 4.00 34.20
N SER A 9 12.09 2.81 34.82
CA SER A 9 11.99 1.54 34.09
C SER A 9 10.69 1.44 33.31
N VAL A 10 9.58 1.89 33.89
CA VAL A 10 8.27 1.91 33.22
C VAL A 10 8.25 2.96 32.10
N ALA A 11 8.86 4.13 32.30
CA ALA A 11 8.99 5.14 31.25
C ALA A 11 9.76 4.61 30.04
N LEU A 12 10.89 3.91 30.26
CA LEU A 12 11.68 3.26 29.20
C LEU A 12 10.87 2.20 28.44
N LEU A 13 10.14 1.34 29.14
CA LEU A 13 9.31 0.31 28.51
C LEU A 13 8.16 0.90 27.68
N ILE A 14 7.59 2.04 28.10
CA ILE A 14 6.60 2.76 27.31
C ILE A 14 7.24 3.21 25.99
N VAL A 15 8.45 3.79 25.97
CA VAL A 15 9.10 4.23 24.71
C VAL A 15 9.28 3.09 23.72
N VAL A 16 9.62 1.88 24.19
CA VAL A 16 9.79 0.71 23.32
C VAL A 16 8.44 0.16 22.81
N ALA A 17 7.37 0.30 23.59
CA ALA A 17 6.05 -0.21 23.24
C ALA A 17 5.21 0.73 22.35
N VAL A 18 5.52 2.05 22.30
CA VAL A 18 4.87 3.01 21.37
C VAL A 18 5.62 3.21 20.06
N SER A 19 6.68 2.46 19.79
CA SER A 19 7.30 2.47 18.47
C SER A 19 6.58 1.47 17.55
N ASP A 20 5.27 1.66 17.42
CA ASP A 20 4.64 1.50 16.12
C ASP A 20 5.52 2.33 15.17
N TYR A 21 6.31 1.65 14.33
CA TYR A 21 7.08 2.32 13.29
C TYR A 21 6.06 2.89 12.29
N ASP A 22 5.46 4.03 12.62
CA ASP A 22 4.92 4.94 11.64
C ASP A 22 6.10 5.33 10.76
N ILE A 23 6.27 4.61 9.64
CA ILE A 23 7.24 4.99 8.62
C ILE A 23 6.82 6.39 8.18
N ASP A 24 7.56 7.37 8.69
CA ASP A 24 7.18 8.78 8.66
C ASP A 24 6.90 9.19 7.22
N LYS A 25 5.79 9.89 6.99
CA LYS A 25 5.40 10.42 5.67
C LYS A 25 6.56 11.12 4.97
N SER A 26 7.43 11.77 5.75
CA SER A 26 8.62 12.46 5.26
C SER A 26 9.69 11.55 4.64
N PHE A 27 9.76 10.28 5.02
CA PHE A 27 10.65 9.31 4.38
C PHE A 27 10.17 9.01 2.96
N PHE A 28 8.87 8.72 2.79
CA PHE A 28 8.27 8.45 1.48
C PHE A 28 8.35 9.66 0.54
N ASP A 29 8.12 10.86 1.06
CA ASP A 29 8.25 12.11 0.30
C ASP A 29 9.72 12.36 -0.13
N LYS A 30 10.71 12.02 0.72
CA LYS A 30 12.15 12.15 0.38
C LYS A 30 12.64 11.15 -0.66
N VAL A 31 12.10 9.93 -0.68
CA VAL A 31 12.47 8.90 -1.68
C VAL A 31 11.62 8.97 -2.95
N GLY A 32 10.74 9.97 -3.07
CA GLY A 32 9.89 10.16 -4.25
C GLY A 32 8.74 9.15 -4.38
N LEU A 33 8.46 8.36 -3.34
CA LEU A 33 7.22 7.58 -3.22
C LEU A 33 6.10 8.50 -2.75
N SER A 34 5.71 9.46 -3.59
CA SER A 34 4.55 10.27 -3.27
C SER A 34 3.33 9.35 -3.16
N ARG A 35 2.67 9.32 -2.00
CA ARG A 35 1.39 8.61 -1.79
C ARG A 35 0.22 9.24 -2.57
N MET A 36 0.51 10.23 -3.42
CA MET A 36 -0.45 10.89 -4.29
C MET A 36 -0.62 10.06 -5.56
N CYS A 37 -1.63 9.20 -5.56
CA CYS A 37 -2.03 8.45 -6.74
C CYS A 37 -2.94 9.30 -7.65
N SER A 38 -2.88 9.02 -8.95
CA SER A 38 -3.65 9.75 -9.95
C SER A 38 -5.08 9.21 -10.05
N GLU A 39 -6.06 10.10 -10.20
CA GLU A 39 -7.46 9.75 -10.54
C GLU A 39 -8.03 8.53 -9.80
N ASN A 40 -8.44 7.48 -10.54
CA ASN A 40 -9.08 6.25 -10.05
C ASN A 40 -8.11 5.25 -9.41
N GLN A 41 -6.99 5.74 -8.89
CA GLN A 41 -6.02 4.95 -8.15
C GLN A 41 -6.02 5.30 -6.67
N THR A 42 -5.56 4.36 -5.85
CA THR A 42 -5.29 4.54 -4.42
C THR A 42 -3.97 3.88 -4.06
N PHE A 43 -3.28 4.42 -3.06
CA PHE A 43 -2.06 3.81 -2.56
C PHE A 43 -2.46 2.56 -1.76
N SER A 44 -2.14 1.38 -2.27
CA SER A 44 -2.50 0.10 -1.67
C SER A 44 -1.51 -0.98 -2.04
N GLU A 45 -1.67 -2.15 -1.41
CA GLU A 45 -1.06 -3.38 -1.86
C GLU A 45 -1.93 -4.01 -2.96
N TYR A 46 -1.33 -4.53 -4.03
CA TYR A 46 -2.04 -5.20 -5.11
C TYR A 46 -1.21 -6.30 -5.77
N GLY A 47 -1.87 -7.28 -6.39
CA GLY A 47 -1.24 -8.40 -7.10
C GLY A 47 -1.34 -8.27 -8.63
N PRO A 48 -0.50 -8.98 -9.40
CA PRO A 48 -0.47 -8.88 -10.88
C PRO A 48 -1.66 -9.56 -11.58
N CYS A 49 -2.43 -10.37 -10.86
CA CYS A 49 -3.41 -11.31 -11.44
C CYS A 49 -4.85 -10.83 -11.35
N GLY A 50 -5.07 -9.55 -11.08
CA GLY A 50 -6.40 -8.95 -11.21
C GLY A 50 -6.87 -8.97 -12.67
N LYS A 51 -8.19 -8.86 -12.87
CA LYS A 51 -8.75 -8.58 -14.19
C LYS A 51 -8.17 -7.28 -14.74
N ARG A 52 -7.90 -7.25 -16.04
CA ARG A 52 -7.46 -6.06 -16.78
C ARG A 52 -8.22 -5.99 -18.10
N CYS A 53 -8.28 -4.83 -18.75
CA CYS A 53 -8.93 -4.76 -20.06
C CYS A 53 -8.20 -5.60 -21.11
N ASP A 54 -6.86 -5.58 -21.11
CA ASP A 54 -6.02 -6.43 -21.98
C ASP A 54 -6.01 -7.92 -21.60
N GLN A 55 -6.60 -8.25 -20.45
CA GLN A 55 -6.68 -9.61 -19.92
C GLN A 55 -7.98 -9.81 -19.12
N PRO A 56 -9.10 -10.07 -19.82
CA PRO A 56 -10.42 -10.22 -19.20
C PRO A 56 -10.50 -11.43 -18.25
N GLU A 57 -9.73 -12.46 -18.57
CA GLU A 57 -9.60 -13.69 -17.80
C GLU A 57 -8.27 -13.70 -17.03
N PRO A 58 -8.30 -13.64 -15.68
CA PRO A 58 -7.09 -13.71 -14.89
C PRO A 58 -6.40 -15.08 -15.07
N PRO A 59 -5.07 -15.14 -14.91
CA PRO A 59 -4.34 -16.39 -15.11
C PRO A 59 -4.70 -17.41 -14.04
N THR A 60 -4.81 -18.69 -14.43
CA THR A 60 -5.14 -19.80 -13.50
C THR A 60 -4.13 -19.94 -12.36
N VAL A 61 -2.87 -19.61 -12.65
CA VAL A 61 -1.79 -19.61 -11.66
C VAL A 61 -1.37 -18.16 -11.43
N CYS A 62 -1.55 -17.69 -10.21
CA CYS A 62 -1.06 -16.37 -9.80
C CYS A 62 0.20 -16.51 -8.94
N PRO A 63 1.31 -15.85 -9.29
CA PRO A 63 2.44 -15.80 -8.39
C PRO A 63 2.07 -15.03 -7.12
N ALA A 64 2.56 -15.51 -5.97
CA ALA A 64 2.40 -14.85 -4.67
C ALA A 64 3.30 -13.61 -4.54
N VAL A 65 3.18 -12.68 -5.49
CA VAL A 65 3.88 -11.40 -5.52
C VAL A 65 2.89 -10.29 -5.17
N VAL A 66 3.29 -9.44 -4.25
CA VAL A 66 2.57 -8.24 -3.85
C VAL A 66 3.37 -7.02 -4.26
N TYR A 67 2.71 -6.08 -4.93
CA TYR A 67 3.24 -4.75 -5.23
C TYR A 67 2.65 -3.77 -4.24
N VAL A 68 3.48 -2.84 -3.76
CA VAL A 68 3.06 -1.72 -2.92
C VAL A 68 3.18 -0.45 -3.76
N GLY A 69 2.07 0.24 -4.00
CA GLY A 69 2.07 1.43 -4.86
C GLY A 69 0.68 1.92 -5.19
N CYS A 70 0.54 2.65 -6.31
CA CYS A 70 -0.76 3.11 -6.79
C CYS A 70 -1.46 1.99 -7.57
N GLY A 71 -2.41 1.33 -6.90
CA GLY A 71 -3.33 0.36 -7.51
C GLY A 71 -4.64 1.02 -7.92
N CYS A 72 -5.47 0.33 -8.69
CA CYS A 72 -6.82 0.81 -8.99
C CYS A 72 -7.70 0.80 -7.74
N LYS A 73 -8.57 1.81 -7.59
CA LYS A 73 -9.62 1.82 -6.57
C LYS A 73 -10.55 0.63 -6.75
N ASP A 74 -11.23 0.24 -5.68
CA ASP A 74 -12.25 -0.81 -5.73
C ASP A 74 -13.27 -0.54 -6.84
N GLY A 75 -13.56 -1.57 -7.64
CA GLY A 75 -14.46 -1.49 -8.79
C GLY A 75 -13.82 -0.98 -10.09
N TYR A 76 -12.61 -0.44 -10.05
CA TYR A 76 -11.84 -0.09 -11.24
C TYR A 76 -10.81 -1.17 -11.56
N ILE A 77 -10.56 -1.39 -12.85
CA ILE A 77 -9.54 -2.32 -13.34
C ILE A 77 -8.53 -1.59 -14.23
N PRO A 78 -7.26 -2.05 -14.26
CA PRO A 78 -6.26 -1.44 -15.10
C PRO A 78 -6.52 -1.76 -16.57
N THR A 79 -6.14 -0.85 -17.45
CA THR A 79 -6.20 -1.09 -18.90
C THR A 79 -5.22 -2.17 -19.34
N ASP A 80 -4.05 -2.22 -18.68
CA ASP A 80 -2.95 -3.13 -19.01
C ASP A 80 -2.06 -3.38 -17.77
N LYS A 81 -1.01 -4.18 -17.95
CA LYS A 81 -0.06 -4.58 -16.89
C LYS A 81 0.74 -3.42 -16.24
N THR A 82 0.71 -2.21 -16.78
CA THR A 82 1.41 -1.04 -16.22
C THR A 82 0.65 -0.37 -15.09
N PHE A 83 -0.66 -0.67 -14.95
CA PHE A 83 -1.54 -0.05 -13.96
C PHE A 83 -1.66 1.48 -14.06
N HIS A 84 -1.15 2.13 -15.13
CA HIS A 84 -1.15 3.59 -15.26
C HIS A 84 -2.55 4.20 -15.40
N LYS A 85 -3.52 3.45 -15.94
CA LYS A 85 -4.89 3.92 -16.15
C LYS A 85 -5.87 2.90 -15.61
N CYS A 86 -6.81 3.36 -14.79
CA CYS A 86 -7.86 2.56 -14.17
C CYS A 86 -9.23 3.05 -14.63
N ILE A 87 -10.02 2.14 -15.19
CA ILE A 87 -11.37 2.42 -15.71
C ILE A 87 -12.37 1.40 -15.18
N LEU A 88 -13.66 1.66 -15.38
CA LEU A 88 -14.68 0.68 -15.04
C LEU A 88 -14.62 -0.49 -16.06
N PRO A 89 -14.87 -1.74 -15.64
CA PRO A 89 -14.81 -2.89 -16.55
C PRO A 89 -15.69 -2.77 -17.80
N GLN A 90 -16.85 -2.10 -17.68
CA GLN A 90 -17.75 -1.85 -18.81
C GLN A 90 -17.22 -0.83 -19.83
N ASP A 91 -16.20 -0.05 -19.47
CA ASP A 91 -15.58 0.95 -20.33
C ASP A 91 -14.32 0.41 -21.03
N CYS A 92 -14.00 -0.88 -20.89
CA CYS A 92 -12.92 -1.51 -21.62
C CYS A 92 -13.20 -1.48 -23.15
N PRO A 93 -12.15 -1.26 -23.98
CA PRO A 93 -12.27 -1.24 -25.43
C PRO A 93 -12.57 -2.60 -26.05
#